data_AF-A0AAW1N3I8-F1
#
_entry.id   AF-A0AAW1N3I8-F1
#
_cell.length_a   1.000
_cell.length_b   1.000
_cell.length_c   1.000
_cell.angle_alpha   90.00
_cell.angle_beta   90.00
_cell.angle_gamma   90.00
#
_symmetry.space_group_name_H-M   'P 1'
#
loop_
_entity.id
_entity.type
_entity.pdbx_description
1 polymer ?
#
loop_
_entity_poly.entity_id
_entity_poly.type
_entity_poly.pdbx_seq_one_letter_code
_entity_poly.pdbx_strand_id
1 'polypeptide(L)'
;MYYTDVSGVVNSFNYGATANGALLPMNGLPGTRQLINQNYGVCIDMQPGFCSIAWDQTSDPYSFTVTGDTIGLSVDPGLPTGGVNGADCTTDFIVVPNALGLNSDRFCGNALPTVTSASKPFVLTVITDGDEVGDIGNRGFSLSYTQLPC
;
A
#
# COMPACT_ATOMS: atom_id res chain seq x y z
N MET A 1 -2.64 -4.32 -13.02
CA MET A 1 -1.98 -5.63 -12.79
C MET A 1 -3.05 -6.69 -12.64
N TYR A 2 -2.80 -7.96 -12.99
CA TYR A 2 -3.80 -9.02 -12.95
C TYR A 2 -3.21 -10.32 -12.39
N TYR A 3 -3.92 -10.95 -11.46
CA TYR A 3 -3.52 -12.20 -10.80
C TYR A 3 -4.70 -13.16 -10.77
N THR A 4 -4.42 -14.47 -10.83
CA THR A 4 -5.46 -15.51 -10.92
C THR A 4 -5.51 -16.47 -9.73
N ASP A 5 -4.47 -16.47 -8.90
CA ASP A 5 -4.37 -17.41 -7.80
C ASP A 5 -5.32 -17.02 -6.65
N VAL A 6 -5.62 -17.99 -5.77
CA VAL A 6 -6.42 -17.74 -4.56
C VAL A 6 -5.64 -16.94 -3.52
N SER A 7 -4.31 -16.99 -3.55
CA SER A 7 -3.45 -16.16 -2.71
C SER A 7 -2.14 -15.86 -3.41
N GLY A 8 -1.49 -14.78 -2.99
CA GLY A 8 -0.21 -14.36 -3.56
C GLY A 8 0.25 -13.04 -2.98
N VAL A 9 1.25 -12.44 -3.63
CA VAL A 9 1.78 -11.11 -3.26
C VAL A 9 1.71 -10.18 -4.46
N VAL A 10 1.26 -8.96 -4.22
CA VAL A 10 1.23 -7.87 -5.21
C VAL A 10 2.12 -6.74 -4.74
N ASN A 11 2.79 -6.08 -5.69
CA ASN A 11 3.69 -4.97 -5.39
C ASN A 11 3.23 -3.72 -6.12
N SER A 12 3.44 -2.55 -5.54
CA SER A 12 3.34 -1.30 -6.27
C SER A 12 4.38 -1.24 -7.38
N PHE A 13 4.15 -0.40 -8.39
CA PHE A 13 5.23 -0.08 -9.30
C PHE A 13 6.42 0.53 -8.55
N ASN A 14 7.63 0.18 -8.98
CA ASN A 14 8.89 0.65 -8.40
C ASN A 14 9.11 0.28 -6.90
N TYR A 15 8.34 -0.67 -6.36
CA TYR A 15 8.55 -1.18 -5.00
C TYR A 15 9.98 -1.66 -4.78
N GLY A 16 10.54 -1.40 -3.59
CA GLY A 16 11.82 -1.93 -3.16
C GLY A 16 11.80 -2.39 -1.71
N ALA A 17 12.29 -3.60 -1.44
CA ALA A 17 12.37 -4.16 -0.08
C ALA A 17 13.36 -3.42 0.85
N THR A 18 14.11 -2.46 0.31
CA THR A 18 15.04 -1.61 1.07
C THR A 18 14.83 -0.15 0.68
N ALA A 19 15.32 0.75 1.53
CA ALA A 19 15.31 2.18 1.26
C ALA A 19 15.91 2.51 -0.13
N ASN A 20 15.48 3.62 -0.71
CA ASN A 20 16.04 4.08 -1.97
C ASN A 20 17.54 4.42 -1.81
N GLY A 21 18.38 3.86 -2.68
CA GLY A 21 19.81 4.18 -2.69
C GLY A 21 20.10 5.59 -3.23
N ALA A 22 19.16 6.17 -3.98
CA ALA A 22 19.24 7.56 -4.42
C ALA A 22 18.89 8.48 -3.25
N LEU A 23 19.91 9.20 -2.77
CA LEU A 23 19.75 10.22 -1.73
C LEU A 23 19.30 11.54 -2.36
N LEU A 24 18.34 12.20 -1.72
CA LEU A 24 17.87 13.51 -2.12
C LEU A 24 18.99 14.55 -1.89
N PRO A 25 19.37 15.35 -2.90
CA PRO A 25 20.48 16.30 -2.78
C PRO A 25 20.28 17.35 -1.68
N MET A 26 19.02 17.66 -1.34
CA MET A 26 18.64 18.72 -0.41
C MET A 26 18.91 18.39 1.06
N ASN A 27 18.83 17.11 1.45
CA ASN A 27 18.90 16.68 2.86
C ASN A 27 19.72 15.39 3.07
N GLY A 28 20.19 14.74 2.01
CA GLY A 28 20.96 13.50 2.07
C GLY A 28 20.15 12.27 2.50
N LEU A 29 18.82 12.35 2.52
CA LEU A 29 17.92 11.26 2.94
C LEU A 29 17.44 10.45 1.73
N PRO A 30 17.06 9.17 1.90
CA PRO A 30 16.54 8.35 0.80
C PRO A 30 15.30 8.95 0.17
N GLY A 31 15.27 9.10 -1.16
CA GLY A 31 14.03 9.53 -1.84
C GLY A 31 12.91 8.50 -1.75
N THR A 32 11.66 8.96 -1.87
CA THR A 32 10.51 8.10 -2.16
C THR A 32 10.71 7.22 -3.40
N ARG A 33 10.04 6.07 -3.42
CA ARG A 33 9.90 5.17 -4.57
C ARG A 33 8.51 5.25 -5.20
N GLN A 34 7.58 6.00 -4.60
CA GLN A 34 6.29 6.26 -5.25
C GLN A 34 6.50 6.95 -6.58
N LEU A 35 5.65 6.61 -7.53
CA LEU A 35 5.59 7.27 -8.83
C LEU A 35 4.44 8.25 -8.78
N ILE A 36 4.64 9.48 -9.26
CA ILE A 36 3.57 10.47 -9.38
C ILE A 36 2.50 10.06 -10.43
N ASN A 37 1.31 10.61 -10.29
CA ASN A 37 0.18 10.56 -11.21
C ASN A 37 -0.27 9.13 -11.56
N GLN A 38 -0.27 8.23 -10.58
CA GLN A 38 -0.76 6.87 -10.77
C GLN A 38 -2.25 6.79 -10.46
N ASN A 39 -2.97 6.07 -11.32
CA ASN A 39 -4.33 5.64 -11.06
C ASN A 39 -4.53 4.29 -11.76
N TYR A 40 -4.30 3.20 -11.03
CA TYR A 40 -4.38 1.85 -11.61
C TYR A 40 -5.01 0.84 -10.66
N GLY A 41 -5.60 -0.21 -11.25
CA GLY A 41 -6.13 -1.35 -10.53
C GLY A 41 -5.15 -2.52 -10.45
N VAL A 42 -5.09 -3.14 -9.28
CA VAL A 42 -4.59 -4.50 -9.07
C VAL A 42 -5.80 -5.41 -8.97
N CYS A 43 -6.03 -6.17 -10.04
CA CYS A 43 -7.20 -7.04 -10.17
C CYS A 43 -6.84 -8.48 -9.82
N ILE A 44 -7.64 -9.11 -8.97
CA ILE A 44 -7.53 -10.53 -8.61
C ILE A 44 -8.75 -11.25 -9.19
N ASP A 45 -8.52 -12.30 -9.96
CA ASP A 45 -9.59 -13.13 -10.52
C ASP A 45 -10.30 -13.89 -9.40
N MET A 46 -11.60 -13.64 -9.25
CA MET A 46 -12.39 -14.28 -8.20
C MET A 46 -12.62 -15.75 -8.55
N GLN A 47 -12.10 -16.65 -7.72
CA GLN A 47 -12.24 -18.08 -7.95
C GLN A 47 -13.62 -18.59 -7.46
N PRO A 48 -14.20 -19.60 -8.13
CA PRO A 48 -15.46 -20.21 -7.67
C PRO A 48 -15.37 -20.68 -6.22
N GLY A 49 -16.40 -20.40 -5.42
CA GLY A 49 -16.46 -20.75 -3.99
C GLY A 49 -15.82 -19.73 -3.04
N PHE A 50 -15.26 -18.63 -3.56
CA PHE A 50 -14.70 -17.53 -2.77
C PHE A 50 -15.59 -16.28 -2.81
N CYS A 51 -15.77 -15.65 -1.64
CA CYS A 51 -16.75 -14.57 -1.45
C CYS A 51 -16.12 -13.25 -1.00
N SER A 52 -14.91 -13.28 -0.46
CA SER A 52 -14.19 -12.08 -0.03
C SER A 52 -12.68 -12.24 -0.25
N ILE A 53 -11.94 -11.15 -0.05
CA ILE A 53 -10.48 -11.11 -0.16
C ILE A 53 -9.90 -10.35 1.02
N ALA A 54 -8.87 -10.90 1.65
CA ALA A 54 -8.07 -10.25 2.66
C ALA A 54 -6.78 -9.69 2.04
N TRP A 55 -6.41 -8.47 2.43
CA TRP A 55 -5.17 -7.80 2.09
C TRP A 55 -4.36 -7.58 3.36
N ASP A 56 -3.11 -7.99 3.33
CA ASP A 56 -2.20 -7.97 4.48
C ASP A 56 -0.83 -7.44 4.07
N GLN A 57 -0.14 -6.77 4.99
CA GLN A 57 1.29 -6.57 4.83
C GLN A 57 2.02 -7.92 4.77
N THR A 58 3.09 -7.97 3.99
CA THR A 58 3.99 -9.13 4.02
C THR A 58 4.77 -9.16 5.34
N SER A 59 5.65 -10.17 5.51
CA SER A 59 6.49 -10.28 6.70
C SER A 59 7.49 -9.12 6.89
N ASP A 60 7.71 -8.30 5.86
CA ASP A 60 8.44 -7.04 6.01
C ASP A 60 7.51 -5.99 6.66
N PRO A 61 7.83 -5.49 7.87
CA PRO A 61 7.00 -4.49 8.55
C PRO A 61 6.91 -3.16 7.79
N TYR A 62 7.82 -2.93 6.84
CA TYR A 62 7.86 -1.73 5.97
C TYR A 62 7.30 -1.98 4.58
N SER A 63 6.60 -3.11 4.39
CA SER A 63 5.97 -3.48 3.13
C SER A 63 4.74 -2.64 2.78
N PHE A 64 4.38 -1.63 3.56
CA PHE A 64 3.38 -0.65 3.18
C PHE A 64 3.82 0.73 3.66
N THR A 65 4.36 1.52 2.74
CA THR A 65 4.88 2.87 2.99
C THR A 65 4.57 3.73 1.79
N VAL A 66 3.40 4.38 1.84
CA VAL A 66 2.80 5.10 0.70
C VAL A 66 2.77 6.60 0.95
N THR A 67 2.56 7.06 2.19
CA THR A 67 2.54 8.48 2.57
C THR A 67 3.19 8.70 3.93
N GLY A 68 3.62 9.93 4.20
CA GLY A 68 3.93 10.39 5.56
C GLY A 68 5.35 10.09 6.01
N ASP A 69 6.30 10.12 5.06
CA ASP A 69 7.75 9.97 5.21
C ASP A 69 8.22 8.79 6.05
N THR A 70 8.89 7.83 5.45
CA THR A 70 9.48 6.67 6.14
C THR A 70 10.90 6.91 6.66
N ILE A 71 11.29 8.16 6.94
CA ILE A 71 12.63 8.44 7.50
C ILE A 71 12.81 7.75 8.85
N GLY A 72 13.91 7.02 9.01
CA GLY A 72 14.39 6.61 10.34
C GLY A 72 14.08 5.19 10.76
N LEU A 73 14.20 4.22 9.85
CA LEU A 73 14.32 2.78 10.15
C LEU A 73 15.37 2.44 11.23
N SER A 74 16.24 3.40 11.59
CA SER A 74 17.30 3.28 12.59
C SER A 74 17.29 4.38 13.67
N VAL A 75 16.36 5.34 13.67
CA VAL A 75 16.34 6.48 14.62
C VAL A 75 15.05 6.55 15.44
N ASP A 76 13.93 6.02 14.92
CA ASP A 76 12.70 5.87 15.67
C ASP A 76 12.20 4.41 15.56
N PRO A 77 12.20 3.62 16.65
CA PRO A 77 11.59 2.30 16.68
C PRO A 77 10.06 2.44 16.72
N GLY A 78 9.51 3.00 15.65
CA GLY A 78 8.11 3.31 15.45
C GLY A 78 7.99 4.03 14.13
N LEU A 79 7.31 3.43 13.15
CA LEU A 79 6.96 4.10 11.90
C LEU A 79 6.27 5.44 12.26
N PRO A 80 6.81 6.61 11.86
CA PRO A 80 6.44 7.90 12.45
C PRO A 80 4.96 8.28 12.27
N THR A 81 4.24 7.61 11.37
CA THR A 81 2.83 7.89 11.05
C THR A 81 1.88 6.68 11.16
N GLY A 82 2.37 5.47 11.50
CA GLY A 82 1.52 4.27 11.58
C GLY A 82 0.64 4.07 10.34
N GLY A 83 -0.50 3.38 10.49
CA GLY A 83 -1.48 3.25 9.42
C GLY A 83 -2.48 4.39 9.46
N VAL A 84 -2.71 5.03 8.31
CA VAL A 84 -3.66 6.14 8.14
C VAL A 84 -4.78 5.69 7.20
N ASN A 85 -6.00 6.16 7.43
CA ASN A 85 -7.15 5.83 6.60
C ASN A 85 -8.11 7.01 6.43
N GLY A 86 -8.97 6.91 5.43
CA GLY A 86 -10.10 7.82 5.25
C GLY A 86 -9.71 9.17 4.68
N ALA A 87 -10.31 10.23 5.23
CA ALA A 87 -10.17 11.59 4.72
C ALA A 87 -8.74 12.14 4.84
N ASP A 88 -7.92 11.56 5.71
CA ASP A 88 -6.52 11.97 5.91
C ASP A 88 -5.59 11.43 4.81
N CYS A 89 -6.08 10.48 3.99
CA CYS A 89 -5.36 9.98 2.83
C CYS A 89 -5.64 10.84 1.59
N THR A 90 -4.92 11.96 1.49
CA THR A 90 -5.17 13.00 0.48
C THR A 90 -4.23 12.98 -0.72
N THR A 91 -3.00 12.49 -0.57
CA THR A 91 -1.99 12.45 -1.65
C THR A 91 -1.95 11.07 -2.28
N ASP A 92 -1.42 10.09 -1.54
CA ASP A 92 -1.08 8.77 -2.05
C ASP A 92 -1.74 7.69 -1.19
N PHE A 93 -2.50 6.81 -1.82
CA PHE A 93 -3.27 5.83 -1.08
C PHE A 93 -3.70 4.67 -1.96
N ILE A 94 -4.02 3.57 -1.30
CA ILE A 94 -4.78 2.49 -1.90
C ILE A 94 -6.25 2.62 -1.54
N VAL A 95 -7.11 2.14 -2.43
CA VAL A 95 -8.54 1.98 -2.20
C VAL A 95 -8.87 0.50 -2.16
N VAL A 96 -9.41 0.05 -1.03
CA VAL A 96 -10.02 -1.27 -0.86
C VAL A 96 -11.53 -1.06 -0.66
N PRO A 97 -12.36 -1.30 -1.69
CA PRO A 97 -13.78 -0.98 -1.64
C PRO A 97 -14.50 -1.86 -0.61
N ASN A 98 -15.48 -1.30 0.11
CA ASN A 98 -16.29 -2.03 1.10
C ASN A 98 -15.44 -2.84 2.10
N ALA A 99 -14.44 -2.18 2.70
CA ALA A 99 -13.61 -2.76 3.74
C ALA A 99 -14.45 -3.13 4.98
N LEU A 100 -14.59 -4.43 5.24
CA LEU A 100 -15.44 -4.96 6.30
C LEU A 100 -14.92 -4.53 7.68
N GLY A 101 -15.82 -3.96 8.49
CA GLY A 101 -15.49 -3.50 9.84
C GLY A 101 -14.72 -2.17 9.90
N LEU A 102 -14.47 -1.52 8.76
CA LEU A 102 -13.80 -0.23 8.66
C LEU A 102 -14.75 0.82 8.06
N ASN A 103 -14.66 2.06 8.53
CA ASN A 103 -15.48 3.17 8.04
C ASN A 103 -14.80 3.95 6.90
N SER A 104 -13.81 3.34 6.25
CA SER A 104 -13.02 3.94 5.17
C SER A 104 -12.67 2.89 4.13
N ASP A 105 -12.61 3.33 2.87
CA ASP A 105 -12.08 2.57 1.75
C ASP A 105 -10.64 2.98 1.37
N ARG A 106 -10.15 4.13 1.85
CA ARG A 106 -8.80 4.64 1.59
C ARG A 106 -7.83 4.29 2.70
N PHE A 107 -6.62 3.88 2.33
CA PHE A 107 -5.53 3.53 3.24
C PHE A 107 -4.19 4.08 2.73
N CYS A 108 -3.43 4.70 3.61
CA CYS A 108 -2.15 5.35 3.34
C CYS A 108 -1.28 5.33 4.60
N GLY A 109 -0.18 6.08 4.57
CA GLY A 109 0.77 6.09 5.69
C GLY A 109 1.82 4.99 5.55
N ASN A 110 2.25 4.49 6.69
CA ASN A 110 3.39 3.60 6.86
C ASN A 110 3.03 2.23 7.46
N ALA A 111 1.74 1.91 7.59
CA ALA A 111 1.25 0.57 7.92
C ALA A 111 -0.14 0.33 7.32
N LEU A 112 -0.47 -0.94 7.10
CA LEU A 112 -1.79 -1.36 6.65
C LEU A 112 -2.32 -2.44 7.61
N PRO A 113 -3.43 -2.17 8.34
CA PRO A 113 -4.11 -3.25 9.05
C PRO A 113 -4.65 -4.27 8.06
N THR A 114 -4.89 -5.52 8.47
CA THR A 114 -5.59 -6.50 7.61
C THR A 114 -6.92 -5.91 7.13
N VAL A 115 -7.09 -5.78 5.81
CA VAL A 115 -8.33 -5.26 5.22
C VAL A 115 -9.02 -6.39 4.47
N THR A 116 -10.22 -6.77 4.93
CA THR A 116 -11.07 -7.72 4.20
C THR A 116 -12.13 -6.98 3.40
N SER A 117 -12.34 -7.36 2.15
CA SER A 117 -13.39 -6.83 1.29
C SER A 117 -14.24 -7.95 0.69
N ALA A 118 -15.56 -7.76 0.69
CA ALA A 118 -16.50 -8.60 -0.05
C ALA A 118 -16.98 -7.95 -1.36
N SER A 119 -16.36 -6.83 -1.77
CA SER A 119 -16.69 -6.15 -3.02
C SER A 119 -16.30 -7.01 -4.22
N LYS A 120 -17.07 -6.93 -5.31
CA LYS A 120 -16.81 -7.66 -6.55
C LYS A 120 -16.79 -6.68 -7.73
N PRO A 121 -15.83 -6.80 -8.67
CA PRO A 121 -14.68 -7.73 -8.65
C PRO A 121 -13.65 -7.40 -7.55
N PHE A 122 -12.76 -8.35 -7.22
CA PHE A 122 -11.66 -8.10 -6.28
C PHE A 122 -10.62 -7.19 -6.92
N VAL A 123 -10.65 -5.91 -6.54
CA VAL A 123 -9.75 -4.88 -7.06
C VAL A 123 -9.24 -4.01 -5.92
N LEU A 124 -7.92 -3.85 -5.86
CA LEU A 124 -7.25 -2.81 -5.07
C LEU A 124 -6.85 -1.69 -6.03
N THR A 125 -7.32 -0.47 -5.79
CA THR A 125 -6.95 0.70 -6.63
C THR A 125 -5.80 1.44 -5.98
N VAL A 126 -4.84 1.91 -6.76
CA VAL A 126 -3.72 2.71 -6.31
C VAL A 126 -3.84 4.09 -6.90
N ILE A 127 -3.75 5.11 -6.05
CA ILE A 127 -3.80 6.51 -6.43
C ILE A 127 -2.57 7.19 -5.84
N THR A 128 -1.81 7.89 -6.67
CA THR A 128 -0.77 8.82 -6.22
C THR A 128 -0.99 10.16 -6.88
N ASP A 129 -0.63 11.23 -6.17
CA ASP A 129 -0.84 12.58 -6.67
C ASP A 129 0.31 13.04 -7.61
N GLY A 130 0.31 14.31 -7.97
CA GLY A 130 1.27 14.87 -8.91
C GLY A 130 2.63 15.25 -8.31
N ASP A 131 2.83 15.08 -7.01
CA ASP A 131 3.98 15.64 -6.28
C ASP A 131 4.57 14.63 -5.28
N GLU A 132 5.89 14.46 -5.37
CA GLU A 132 6.68 13.65 -4.44
C GLU A 132 7.89 14.45 -3.93
N VAL A 133 7.86 15.77 -4.14
CA VAL A 133 8.94 16.67 -3.74
C VAL A 133 8.88 16.84 -2.23
N GLY A 134 9.82 16.21 -1.56
CA GLY A 134 9.89 16.24 -0.09
C GLY A 134 9.31 15.00 0.56
N ASP A 135 8.82 14.03 -0.23
CA ASP A 135 8.49 12.69 0.22
C ASP A 135 9.74 11.82 0.35
N ILE A 136 9.91 11.21 1.51
CA ILE A 136 11.20 10.63 1.92
C ILE A 136 11.02 9.18 2.35
N GLY A 137 11.78 8.29 1.73
CA GLY A 137 11.91 6.90 2.17
C GLY A 137 10.73 5.97 1.91
N ASN A 138 9.59 6.47 1.42
CA ASN A 138 8.43 5.64 1.03
C ASN A 138 8.88 4.57 0.03
N ARG A 139 8.68 3.29 0.36
CA ARG A 139 9.07 2.16 -0.49
C ARG A 139 7.96 1.73 -1.44
N GLY A 140 6.74 2.17 -1.18
CA GLY A 140 5.51 1.63 -1.74
C GLY A 140 4.98 0.44 -0.97
N PHE A 141 4.28 -0.44 -1.67
CA PHE A 141 3.64 -1.57 -1.03
C PHE A 141 4.04 -2.91 -1.64
N SER A 142 4.07 -3.91 -0.78
CA SER A 142 4.10 -5.33 -1.06
C SER A 142 3.08 -5.99 -0.14
N LEU A 143 1.94 -6.36 -0.71
CA LEU A 143 0.80 -6.88 0.04
C LEU A 143 0.54 -8.32 -0.34
N SER A 144 0.36 -9.17 0.67
CA SER A 144 -0.24 -10.48 0.44
C SER A 144 -1.75 -10.33 0.30
N TYR A 145 -2.32 -11.09 -0.64
CA TYR A 145 -3.76 -11.25 -0.76
C TYR A 145 -4.14 -12.72 -0.55
N THR A 146 -5.31 -12.95 0.03
CA THR A 146 -5.92 -14.28 0.15
C THR A 146 -7.42 -14.18 -0.05
N GLN A 147 -7.95 -14.92 -1.01
CA GLN A 147 -9.39 -15.10 -1.20
C GLN A 147 -9.92 -15.99 -0.08
N LEU A 148 -11.04 -15.58 0.53
CA LEU A 148 -11.70 -16.30 1.61
C LEU A 148 -12.96 -16.99 1.06
N PRO A 149 -13.17 -18.29 1.38
CA PRO A 149 -14.35 -19.04 0.97
C PRO A 149 -15.66 -18.36 1.40
N CYS A 150 -16.72 -18.67 0.66
CA CYS A 150 -18.08 -18.62 1.19
C CYS A 150 -18.26 -19.76 2.21
#